data_AF-A0A225UVI1-F1
#
_entry.id   AF-A0A225UVI1-F1
#
_cell.length_a   1.000
_cell.length_b   1.000
_cell.length_c   1.000
_cell.angle_alpha   90.00
_cell.angle_beta   90.00
_cell.angle_gamma   90.00
#
_symmetry.space_group_name_H-M   'P 1'
#
loop_
_entity.id
_entity.type
_entity.pdbx_description
1 polymer ?
#
loop_
_entity_poly.entity_id
_entity_poly.type
_entity_poly.pdbx_seq_one_letter_code
_entity_poly.pdbx_strand_id
1 'polypeptide(L)'
;MATVPITSSTITPPFVTDISHSSLVKWKRLRHKHEEAVKARCITSGEDADKAMLSVKNSFDSHLLEMLCKYDWDPTVEQVSEQRIINEINKTVNNVKNEDIGNVDLLIETKFEMNLSLMFRLA
;
A
#
# COMPACT_ATOMS: atom_id res chain seq x y z
N MET A 1 28.93 21.65 -15.48
CA MET A 1 27.95 20.85 -14.72
C MET A 1 26.58 21.41 -15.06
N ALA A 2 25.83 20.78 -15.97
CA ALA A 2 24.48 21.24 -16.29
C ALA A 2 23.54 20.73 -15.19
N THR A 3 23.02 21.62 -14.35
CA THR A 3 21.93 21.31 -13.43
C THR A 3 20.71 20.98 -14.26
N VAL A 4 20.40 19.69 -14.36
CA VAL A 4 19.17 19.20 -14.99
C VAL A 4 18.00 19.78 -14.20
N PRO A 5 16.98 20.36 -14.84
CA PRO A 5 15.83 20.90 -14.13
C PRO A 5 15.13 19.75 -13.40
N ILE A 6 14.86 19.93 -12.11
CA ILE A 6 13.92 19.09 -11.36
C ILE A 6 12.58 19.23 -12.08
N THR A 7 12.23 18.26 -12.93
CA THR A 7 10.92 18.25 -13.58
C THR A 7 9.91 18.03 -12.47
N SER A 8 9.22 19.10 -12.09
CA SER A 8 8.27 19.26 -10.99
C SER A 8 6.98 18.41 -11.11
N SER A 9 7.06 17.21 -11.67
CA SER A 9 5.97 16.25 -11.70
C SER A 9 6.03 15.39 -10.44
N THR A 10 5.53 15.93 -9.33
CA THR A 10 5.34 15.17 -8.09
C THR A 10 4.34 14.05 -8.37
N ILE A 11 4.81 12.81 -8.40
CA ILE A 11 3.94 11.63 -8.41
C ILE A 11 3.25 11.62 -7.05
N THR A 12 1.92 11.77 -7.01
CA THR A 12 1.17 11.87 -5.76
C THR A 12 0.99 10.48 -5.13
N PRO A 13 1.24 10.31 -3.82
CA PRO A 13 0.97 9.05 -3.12
C PRO A 13 -0.54 8.87 -2.94
N PRO A 14 -1.03 7.62 -2.89
CA PRO A 14 -2.41 7.38 -2.49
C PRO A 14 -2.58 7.77 -1.02
N PHE A 15 -3.65 8.51 -0.74
CA PHE A 15 -3.96 9.00 0.61
C PHE A 15 -4.80 7.98 1.38
N VAL A 16 -4.47 7.71 2.65
CA VAL A 16 -5.28 6.85 3.53
C VAL A 16 -6.36 7.69 4.18
N THR A 17 -7.62 7.39 3.88
CA THR A 17 -8.81 8.10 4.42
C THR A 17 -9.76 7.18 5.17
N ASP A 18 -9.56 5.87 5.08
CA ASP A 18 -10.41 4.84 5.67
C ASP A 18 -9.56 3.59 5.95
N ILE A 19 -9.85 2.92 7.08
CA ILE A 19 -9.18 1.71 7.54
C ILE A 19 -9.96 0.42 7.25
N SER A 20 -11.07 0.50 6.53
CA SER A 20 -11.75 -0.71 6.08
C SER A 20 -10.83 -1.61 5.25
N HIS A 21 -11.02 -2.92 5.34
CA HIS A 21 -10.15 -3.90 4.67
C HIS A 21 -10.04 -3.65 3.16
N SER A 22 -11.16 -3.37 2.48
CA SER A 22 -11.17 -3.09 1.03
C SER A 22 -10.41 -1.81 0.67
N SER A 23 -10.55 -0.75 1.49
CA SER A 23 -9.80 0.50 1.34
C SER A 23 -8.30 0.26 1.51
N LEU A 24 -7.87 -0.50 2.52
CA LEU A 24 -6.46 -0.78 2.78
C LEU A 24 -5.83 -1.71 1.72
N VAL A 25 -6.57 -2.72 1.23
CA VAL A 25 -6.12 -3.57 0.11
C VAL A 25 -5.91 -2.73 -1.16
N LYS A 26 -6.87 -1.85 -1.48
CA LYS A 26 -6.75 -0.92 -2.63
C LYS A 26 -5.57 0.03 -2.44
N TRP A 27 -5.42 0.60 -1.25
CA TRP A 27 -4.32 1.50 -0.92
C TRP A 27 -2.96 0.82 -1.11
N LYS A 28 -2.75 -0.41 -0.60
CA LYS A 28 -1.48 -1.15 -0.77
C LYS A 28 -1.11 -1.33 -2.25
N ARG A 29 -2.08 -1.69 -3.09
CA ARG A 29 -1.86 -1.84 -4.53
C ARG A 29 -1.46 -0.51 -5.18
N LEU A 30 -2.13 0.58 -4.82
CA LEU A 30 -1.82 1.91 -5.35
C LEU A 30 -0.47 2.43 -4.83
N ARG A 31 -0.14 2.14 -3.57
CA ARG A 31 1.09 2.56 -2.90
C ARG A 31 2.28 1.90 -3.57
N HIS A 32 2.19 0.60 -3.84
CA HIS A 32 3.22 -0.11 -4.59
C HIS A 32 3.44 0.48 -6.00
N LYS A 33 2.37 0.77 -6.75
CA LYS A 33 2.48 1.41 -8.08
C LYS A 33 3.13 2.80 -8.00
N HIS A 34 2.76 3.59 -6.99
CA HIS A 34 3.37 4.89 -6.74
C HIS A 34 4.87 4.74 -6.47
N GLU A 35 5.26 3.81 -5.59
CA GLU A 35 6.66 3.59 -5.22
C GLU A 35 7.52 3.19 -6.42
N GLU A 36 7.01 2.28 -7.26
CA GLU A 36 7.70 1.87 -8.49
C GLU A 36 7.81 3.03 -9.49
N ALA A 37 6.76 3.86 -9.62
CA ALA A 37 6.81 5.03 -10.49
C ALA A 37 7.81 6.09 -10.00
N VAL A 38 7.89 6.33 -8.68
CA VAL A 38 8.88 7.23 -8.08
C VAL A 38 10.29 6.70 -8.33
N LYS A 39 10.56 5.42 -8.08
CA LYS A 39 11.87 4.81 -8.35
C LYS A 39 12.25 4.92 -9.83
N ALA A 40 11.35 4.60 -10.75
CA ALA A 40 11.60 4.70 -12.19
C ALA A 40 11.94 6.13 -12.63
N ARG A 41 11.23 7.13 -12.09
CA ARG A 41 11.55 8.54 -12.31
C ARG A 41 12.94 8.89 -11.78
N CYS A 42 13.25 8.49 -10.54
CA CYS A 42 14.53 8.78 -9.90
C CYS A 42 15.71 8.15 -10.65
N ILE A 43 15.56 6.96 -11.24
CA ILE A 43 16.56 6.36 -12.13
C ILE A 43 16.82 7.27 -13.35
N THR A 44 15.77 7.87 -13.90
CA THR A 44 15.87 8.73 -15.09
C THR A 44 16.44 10.11 -14.76
N SER A 45 16.05 10.70 -13.62
CA SER A 45 16.48 12.04 -13.19
C SER A 45 17.81 12.06 -12.45
N GLY A 46 18.27 10.91 -11.92
CA GLY A 46 19.42 10.83 -11.02
C GLY A 46 19.11 11.29 -9.58
N GLU A 47 17.84 11.47 -9.24
CA GLU A 47 17.40 11.85 -7.89
C GLU A 47 17.56 10.69 -6.90
N ASP A 48 17.75 11.03 -5.62
CA ASP A 48 17.71 10.07 -4.52
C ASP A 48 16.27 9.60 -4.28
N ALA A 49 16.00 8.32 -4.52
CA ALA A 49 14.67 7.73 -4.42
C ALA A 49 14.11 7.77 -3.00
N ASP A 50 14.94 7.61 -1.97
CA ASP A 50 14.50 7.61 -0.57
C ASP A 50 14.11 9.03 -0.14
N LYS A 51 14.81 10.05 -0.64
CA LYS A 51 14.44 11.45 -0.43
C LYS A 51 13.23 11.89 -1.26
N ALA A 52 13.04 11.29 -2.43
CA ALA A 52 11.90 11.59 -3.31
C ALA A 52 10.60 10.90 -2.87
N MET A 53 10.69 9.85 -2.05
CA MET A 53 9.55 9.10 -1.55
C MET A 53 8.82 9.88 -0.45
N LEU A 54 7.52 10.07 -0.61
CA LEU A 54 6.69 10.62 0.46
C LEU A 54 6.37 9.55 1.49
N SER A 55 6.54 9.89 2.76
CA SER A 55 6.33 8.97 3.87
C SER A 55 4.86 8.50 3.96
N VAL A 56 4.61 7.34 4.55
CA VAL A 56 3.24 6.82 4.73
C VAL A 56 2.48 7.75 5.67
N LYS A 57 3.13 8.20 6.75
CA LYS A 57 2.59 9.15 7.72
C LYS A 57 2.12 10.45 7.06
N ASN A 58 2.89 11.00 6.13
CA ASN A 58 2.53 12.22 5.38
C ASN A 58 1.44 11.98 4.31
N SER A 59 1.16 10.72 3.99
CA SER A 59 0.08 10.30 3.08
C SER A 59 -1.12 9.71 3.82
N PHE A 60 -1.27 10.05 5.10
CA PHE A 60 -2.35 9.57 5.97
C PHE A 60 -3.22 10.75 6.40
N ASP A 61 -4.54 10.55 6.44
CA ASP A 61 -5.42 11.50 7.10
C ASP A 61 -4.98 11.71 8.55
N SER A 62 -4.67 12.95 8.91
CA SER A 62 -4.05 13.26 10.19
C SER A 62 -4.97 12.97 11.37
N HIS A 63 -6.28 13.17 11.20
CA HIS A 63 -7.24 12.94 12.27
C HIS A 63 -7.50 11.45 12.47
N LEU A 64 -7.60 10.70 11.38
CA LEU A 64 -7.68 9.24 11.42
C LEU A 64 -6.41 8.63 12.05
N LEU A 65 -5.23 9.11 11.67
CA LEU A 65 -3.97 8.65 12.25
C LEU A 65 -3.90 8.94 13.76
N GLU A 66 -4.34 10.13 14.20
CA GLU A 66 -4.42 10.49 15.61
C GLU A 66 -5.37 9.57 16.39
N MET A 67 -6.54 9.28 15.83
CA MET A 67 -7.50 8.34 16.41
C MET A 67 -6.86 6.95 16.57
N LEU A 68 -6.25 6.42 15.51
CA LEU A 68 -5.66 5.07 15.53
C LEU A 68 -4.50 4.97 16.53
N CYS A 69 -3.62 5.97 16.55
CA CYS A 69 -2.54 6.06 17.54
C CYS A 69 -3.08 6.05 18.98
N LYS A 70 -4.13 6.82 19.25
CA LYS A 70 -4.70 6.98 20.59
C LYS A 70 -5.46 5.75 21.07
N TYR A 71 -6.19 5.08 20.19
CA TYR A 71 -7.15 4.05 20.60
C TYR A 71 -6.72 2.62 20.26
N ASP A 72 -5.99 2.41 19.18
CA ASP A 72 -5.70 1.06 18.66
C ASP A 72 -4.21 0.70 18.69
N TRP A 73 -3.33 1.66 18.39
CA TRP A 73 -1.93 1.35 18.07
C TRP A 73 -0.94 1.60 19.20
N ASP A 74 -1.16 2.61 20.07
CA ASP A 74 -0.27 3.04 21.16
C ASP A 74 1.24 2.96 20.80
N PRO A 75 1.83 4.04 20.25
CA PRO A 75 1.94 5.32 20.96
C PRO A 75 1.33 6.53 20.20
N THR A 76 1.62 7.76 20.65
CA THR A 76 1.15 9.02 20.01
C THR A 76 1.63 9.17 18.57
N VAL A 77 1.01 10.10 17.83
CA VAL A 77 1.36 10.39 16.43
C VAL A 77 2.82 10.80 16.30
N GLU A 78 3.43 11.48 17.26
CA GLU A 78 4.83 11.89 17.21
C GLU A 78 5.77 10.67 17.29
N GLN A 79 5.39 9.68 18.08
CA GLN A 79 6.18 8.51 18.39
C GLN A 79 5.94 7.34 17.41
N VAL A 80 4.83 7.35 16.68
CA VAL A 80 4.54 6.30 15.70
C VAL A 80 5.54 6.35 14.55
N SER A 81 6.23 5.22 14.33
CA SER A 81 7.18 5.04 13.24
C SER A 81 6.49 4.65 11.94
N GLU A 82 7.10 4.94 10.80
CA GLU A 82 6.63 4.49 9.49
C GLU A 82 6.41 2.97 9.45
N GLN A 83 7.33 2.21 10.05
CA GLN A 83 7.25 0.76 10.14
C GLN A 83 6.05 0.29 10.98
N ARG A 84 5.73 0.98 12.08
CA ARG A 84 4.56 0.68 12.91
C ARG A 84 3.26 0.87 12.13
N ILE A 85 3.13 1.98 11.39
CA ILE A 85 1.95 2.25 10.55
C ILE A 85 1.77 1.14 9.50
N ILE A 86 2.84 0.78 8.80
CA ILE A 86 2.81 -0.29 7.78
C ILE A 86 2.43 -1.63 8.40
N ASN A 87 2.97 -1.96 9.58
CA ASN A 87 2.66 -3.21 10.28
C ASN A 87 1.20 -3.30 10.68
N GLU A 88 0.60 -2.22 11.19
CA GLU A 88 -0.82 -2.22 11.56
C GLU A 88 -1.74 -2.28 10.33
N ILE A 89 -1.41 -1.58 9.24
CA ILE A 89 -2.11 -1.75 7.95
C ILE A 89 -2.05 -3.21 7.50
N ASN A 90 -0.87 -3.83 7.56
CA ASN A 90 -0.68 -5.23 7.19
C ASN A 90 -1.49 -6.17 8.09
N LYS A 91 -1.53 -5.90 9.39
CA LYS A 91 -2.34 -6.66 10.35
C LYS A 91 -3.82 -6.57 10.00
N THR A 92 -4.37 -5.39 9.71
CA THR A 92 -5.77 -5.24 9.31
C THR A 92 -6.08 -5.96 7.99
N VAL A 93 -5.19 -5.85 7.00
CA VAL A 93 -5.33 -6.55 5.72
C VAL A 93 -5.23 -8.08 5.88
N ASN A 94 -4.39 -8.56 6.79
CA ASN A 94 -4.16 -9.99 6.98
C ASN A 94 -5.11 -10.65 8.01
N ASN A 95 -5.64 -9.90 8.98
CA ASN A 95 -6.48 -10.46 10.05
C ASN A 95 -7.82 -11.01 9.54
N VAL A 96 -8.39 -10.45 8.48
CA VAL A 96 -9.62 -11.01 7.86
C VAL A 96 -9.39 -12.41 7.29
N LYS A 97 -8.14 -12.79 6.95
CA LYS A 97 -7.82 -14.15 6.50
C LYS A 97 -7.92 -15.21 7.61
N ASN A 98 -7.97 -14.83 8.89
CA ASN A 98 -7.98 -15.80 9.99
C ASN A 98 -9.34 -15.97 10.68
N GLU A 99 -10.22 -14.97 10.67
CA GLU A 99 -11.52 -15.09 11.34
C GLU A 99 -12.69 -15.40 10.41
N ASP A 100 -12.64 -15.04 9.12
CA ASP A 100 -13.84 -15.16 8.26
C ASP A 100 -13.61 -15.61 6.81
N ILE A 101 -12.37 -15.78 6.35
CA ILE A 101 -12.13 -16.16 4.96
C ILE A 101 -11.06 -17.24 4.88
N GLY A 102 -11.52 -18.49 4.73
CA GLY A 102 -10.69 -19.60 4.29
C GLY A 102 -9.85 -19.16 3.09
N ASN A 103 -8.56 -18.97 3.37
CA ASN A 103 -7.47 -18.74 2.44
C ASN A 103 -7.88 -18.24 1.05
N VAL A 104 -8.05 -16.92 0.90
CA VAL A 104 -8.37 -16.27 -0.39
C VAL A 104 -7.41 -16.71 -1.50
N ASP A 105 -6.16 -17.05 -1.16
CA ASP A 105 -5.18 -17.53 -2.13
C ASP A 105 -5.60 -18.91 -2.67
N LEU A 106 -6.09 -19.82 -1.82
CA LEU A 106 -6.75 -21.06 -2.28
C LEU A 106 -8.00 -20.78 -3.10
N LEU A 107 -8.83 -19.81 -2.72
CA LEU A 107 -10.05 -19.50 -3.48
C LEU A 107 -9.74 -18.96 -4.88
N ILE A 108 -8.70 -18.13 -5.01
CA ILE A 108 -8.23 -17.61 -6.30
C ILE A 108 -7.64 -18.74 -7.15
N GLU A 109 -6.79 -19.60 -6.56
CA GLU A 109 -6.20 -20.75 -7.25
C GLU A 109 -7.28 -21.74 -7.72
N THR A 110 -8.23 -22.10 -6.86
CA THR A 110 -9.34 -23.01 -7.21
C THR A 110 -10.21 -22.43 -8.34
N LYS A 111 -10.47 -21.12 -8.31
CA LYS A 111 -11.27 -20.45 -9.36
C LYS A 111 -10.52 -20.34 -10.68
N PHE A 112 -9.19 -20.28 -10.63
CA PHE A 112 -8.33 -20.31 -11.82
C PHE A 112 -8.28 -21.72 -12.43
N GLU A 113 -8.13 -22.77 -11.61
CA GLU A 113 -8.07 -24.16 -12.07
C GLU A 113 -9.41 -24.66 -12.66
N MET A 114 -10.54 -24.28 -12.07
CA MET A 114 -11.86 -24.65 -12.61
C MET A 114 -12.10 -24.08 -14.02
N ASN A 115 -11.65 -22.85 -14.30
CA ASN A 115 -11.79 -22.24 -15.63
C ASN A 115 -10.92 -22.95 -16.68
N LEU A 116 -9.70 -23.35 -16.32
CA LEU A 116 -8.82 -24.11 -17.21
C LEU A 116 -9.39 -25.50 -17.51
N SER A 117 -9.92 -26.20 -16.50
CA SER A 117 -10.53 -27.53 -16.67
C SER A 117 -11.78 -27.51 -17.56
N LEU A 118 -12.61 -26.47 -17.46
CA LEU A 118 -13.78 -26.27 -18.33
C LEU A 118 -13.39 -26.03 -19.79
N MET A 119 -12.26 -25.36 -20.07
CA MET A 119 -11.79 -25.16 -21.43
C MET A 119 -11.25 -26.44 -22.09
N PHE A 120 -10.66 -27.37 -21.32
CA PHE A 120 -10.16 -28.64 -21.87
C PHE A 120 -11.22 -29.73 -22.05
N ARG A 121 -12.44 -29.56 -21.49
CA ARG A 121 -13.54 -30.53 -21.67
C ARG A 121 -14.50 -30.18 -22.80
N LEU A 122 -14.30 -29.04 -23.46
CA LEU A 122 -15.14 -28.54 -24.57
C LEU A 122 -14.39 -28.47 -25.90
N ALA A 123 -13.18 -29.05 -25.98
CA ALA A 123 -12.39 -29.24 -27.21
C ALA A 123 -12.26 -30.74 -27.51
#